data_AF-A0A962Z9R6-F1
#
_entry.id   AF-A0A962Z9R6-F1
#
_cell.length_a   1.000
_cell.length_b   1.000
_cell.length_c   1.000
_cell.angle_alpha   90.00
_cell.angle_beta   90.00
_cell.angle_gamma   90.00
#
_symmetry.space_group_name_H-M   'P 1'
#
loop_
_entity.id
_entity.type
_entity.pdbx_description
1 polymer ?
#
loop_
_entity_poly.entity_id
_entity_poly.type
_entity_poly.pdbx_seq_one_letter_code
_entity_poly.pdbx_strand_id
1 'polypeptide(L)'
;LFVWYFGTDRRYENVGHHTVMMGPRYGGLLHDIFDAKLLAEDFSLYLYRPTATDASVAPAGCDTFYVLSPVPNLDAGIDWSAAAEPYRRRIEAHLEATLLPGLDRHVVTSRLMTPVDFRDRLLSVKGAAFGMEPVITQLAWFRPHNKSEEVENLFLVGAGTHPGAGLPGVVSSAKILDKVVPHASTVV
;
A
#
# COMPACT_ATOMS: atom_id res chain seq x y z
N LEU A 1 -5.86 -1.81 0.52
CA LEU A 1 -5.37 -0.42 0.75
C LEU A 1 -6.08 0.52 -0.19
N PHE A 2 -6.32 1.74 0.26
CA PHE A 2 -6.69 2.87 -0.56
C PHE A 2 -5.53 3.88 -0.51
N VAL A 3 -5.11 4.38 -1.67
CA VAL A 3 -4.02 5.35 -1.80
C VAL A 3 -4.52 6.57 -2.54
N TRP A 4 -4.27 7.75 -1.98
CA TRP A 4 -4.48 9.01 -2.66
C TRP A 4 -3.15 9.74 -2.79
N TYR A 5 -2.69 9.90 -4.02
CA TYR A 5 -1.56 10.74 -4.40
C TYR A 5 -2.08 12.13 -4.73
N PHE A 6 -1.45 13.16 -4.20
CA PHE A 6 -1.79 14.55 -4.53
C PHE A 6 -0.58 15.47 -4.44
N GLY A 7 -0.59 16.52 -5.24
CA GLY A 7 0.37 17.62 -5.16
C GLY A 7 -0.34 18.89 -4.71
N THR A 8 0.38 19.75 -3.99
CA THR A 8 -0.13 21.05 -3.55
C THR A 8 0.72 22.20 -4.08
N ASP A 9 0.09 23.33 -4.44
CA ASP A 9 0.78 24.56 -4.90
C ASP A 9 1.48 25.34 -3.77
N ARG A 10 1.46 24.81 -2.56
CA ARG A 10 2.13 25.34 -1.38
C ARG A 10 2.84 24.24 -0.63
N ARG A 11 3.73 24.65 0.29
CA ARG A 11 4.34 23.76 1.28
C ARG A 11 3.61 23.78 2.62
N TYR A 12 3.68 22.66 3.32
CA TYR A 12 3.13 22.45 4.66
C TYR A 12 4.25 22.18 5.66
N GLU A 13 5.14 23.14 5.91
CA GLU A 13 6.43 22.96 6.61
C GLU A 13 6.35 22.17 7.94
N ASN A 14 5.23 22.28 8.68
CA ASN A 14 5.01 21.60 9.96
C ASN A 14 4.73 20.08 9.87
N VAL A 15 4.53 19.54 8.67
CA VAL A 15 4.32 18.09 8.46
C VAL A 15 5.66 17.37 8.38
N GLY A 16 5.75 16.12 8.84
CA GLY A 16 6.98 15.32 8.74
C GLY A 16 7.12 14.66 7.37
N HIS A 17 8.29 14.06 7.08
CA HIS A 17 8.45 13.17 5.92
C HIS A 17 7.48 11.98 5.99
N HIS A 18 7.33 11.43 7.20
CA HIS A 18 6.41 10.36 7.54
C HIS A 18 5.53 10.84 8.69
N THR A 19 4.22 10.67 8.57
CA THR A 19 3.28 11.03 9.63
C THR A 19 2.21 9.95 9.74
N VAL A 20 2.01 9.43 10.95
CA VAL A 20 0.97 8.45 11.26
C VAL A 20 -0.12 9.16 12.05
N MET A 21 -1.34 9.09 11.55
CA MET A 21 -2.53 9.62 12.21
C MET A 21 -3.33 8.42 12.75
N MET A 22 -3.42 8.32 14.07
CA MET A 22 -4.15 7.23 14.72
C MET A 22 -5.63 7.58 14.86
N GLY A 23 -6.49 6.68 14.41
CA GLY A 23 -7.94 6.78 14.61
C GLY A 23 -8.35 6.54 16.06
N PRO A 24 -9.58 6.90 16.43
CA PRO A 24 -10.07 6.80 17.81
C PRO A 24 -10.30 5.35 18.26
N ARG A 25 -10.50 4.41 17.33
CA ARG A 25 -10.87 3.00 17.61
C ARG A 25 -9.95 2.01 16.89
N TYR A 26 -8.68 1.94 17.26
CA TYR A 26 -7.72 1.06 16.58
C TYR A 26 -8.21 -0.40 16.43
N GLY A 27 -8.65 -1.04 17.52
CA GLY A 27 -9.16 -2.42 17.47
C GLY A 27 -10.45 -2.56 16.67
N GLY A 28 -11.36 -1.59 16.78
CA GLY A 28 -12.60 -1.57 16.01
C GLY A 28 -12.36 -1.43 14.51
N LEU A 29 -11.44 -0.56 14.12
CA LEU A 29 -11.04 -0.38 12.72
C LEU A 29 -10.44 -1.67 12.13
N LEU A 30 -9.61 -2.39 12.89
CA LEU A 30 -9.08 -3.68 12.45
C LEU A 30 -10.19 -4.72 12.28
N HIS A 31 -11.11 -4.81 13.24
CA HIS A 31 -12.27 -5.72 13.14
C HIS A 31 -13.13 -5.41 11.90
N ASP A 32 -13.42 -4.12 11.67
CA ASP A 32 -14.20 -3.67 10.51
C ASP A 32 -13.52 -4.11 9.19
N ILE A 33 -12.20 -3.98 9.09
CA ILE A 33 -11.43 -4.32 7.88
C ILE A 33 -11.26 -5.84 7.68
N PHE A 34 -10.84 -6.55 8.72
CA PHE A 34 -10.39 -7.95 8.60
C PHE A 34 -11.52 -8.94 8.81
N ASP A 35 -12.49 -8.64 9.67
CA ASP A 35 -13.57 -9.58 10.02
C ASP A 35 -14.88 -9.18 9.34
N ALA A 36 -15.37 -7.96 9.60
CA ALA A 36 -16.68 -7.51 9.12
C ALA A 36 -16.69 -7.10 7.63
N LYS A 37 -15.51 -6.86 7.05
CA LYS A 37 -15.30 -6.43 5.66
C LYS A 37 -16.03 -5.13 5.31
N LEU A 38 -16.05 -4.19 6.24
CA LEU A 38 -16.70 -2.89 6.10
C LEU A 38 -15.70 -1.79 5.74
N LEU A 39 -16.14 -0.82 4.95
CA LEU A 39 -15.40 0.41 4.73
C LEU A 39 -15.66 1.37 5.89
N ALA A 40 -14.71 1.47 6.82
CA ALA A 40 -14.88 2.24 8.05
C ALA A 40 -15.16 3.74 7.83
N GLU A 41 -15.90 4.32 8.77
CA GLU A 41 -16.19 5.76 8.80
C GLU A 41 -15.05 6.61 9.39
N ASP A 42 -14.27 6.04 10.29
CA ASP A 42 -13.06 6.60 10.87
C ASP A 42 -11.78 6.05 10.19
N PHE A 43 -10.65 6.72 10.42
CA PHE A 43 -9.40 6.41 9.73
C PHE A 43 -8.22 6.29 10.70
N SER A 44 -7.31 5.37 10.38
CA SER A 44 -5.90 5.53 10.72
C SER A 44 -5.14 5.73 9.42
N LEU A 45 -4.45 6.86 9.27
CA LEU A 45 -3.83 7.25 8.02
C LEU A 45 -2.32 7.27 8.15
N TYR A 46 -1.65 6.94 7.06
CA TYR A 46 -0.22 7.21 6.91
C TYR A 46 -0.04 8.24 5.79
N LEU A 47 0.45 9.42 6.16
CA LEU A 47 0.76 10.51 5.25
C LEU A 47 2.26 10.54 4.99
N TYR A 48 2.62 10.59 3.70
CA TYR A 48 3.99 10.64 3.22
C TYR A 48 4.22 11.96 2.48
N ARG A 49 5.23 12.73 2.90
CA ARG A 49 5.65 14.01 2.28
C ARG A 49 7.16 13.97 1.97
N PRO A 50 7.58 13.44 0.82
CA PRO A 50 8.99 13.30 0.48
C PRO A 50 9.70 14.65 0.33
N THR A 51 8.98 15.71 -0.05
CA THR A 51 9.50 17.09 -0.15
C THR A 51 9.98 17.66 1.19
N ALA A 52 9.69 17.00 2.31
CA ALA A 52 10.32 17.29 3.60
C ALA A 52 11.85 17.08 3.58
N THR A 53 12.32 16.14 2.77
CA THR A 53 13.72 15.71 2.73
C THR A 53 14.35 15.95 1.37
N ASP A 54 13.58 15.80 0.29
CA ASP A 54 14.05 16.02 -1.07
C ASP A 54 13.11 16.97 -1.81
N ALA A 55 13.49 18.25 -1.90
CA ALA A 55 12.69 19.25 -2.59
C ALA A 55 12.59 19.03 -4.11
N SER A 56 13.42 18.16 -4.71
CA SER A 56 13.43 17.94 -6.17
C SER A 56 12.24 17.12 -6.69
N VAL A 57 11.52 16.44 -5.79
CA VAL A 57 10.37 15.58 -6.14
C VAL A 57 9.06 16.37 -6.35
N ALA A 58 9.08 17.69 -6.24
CA ALA A 58 7.98 18.59 -6.60
C ALA A 58 8.52 19.90 -7.20
N PRO A 59 7.68 20.68 -7.92
CA PRO A 59 8.05 22.03 -8.34
C PRO A 59 8.41 22.94 -7.15
N ALA A 60 9.18 23.99 -7.42
CA ALA A 60 9.57 24.95 -6.38
C ALA A 60 8.34 25.55 -5.68
N GLY A 61 8.36 25.57 -4.35
CA GLY A 61 7.23 26.07 -3.53
C GLY A 61 6.05 25.11 -3.37
N CYS A 62 6.08 23.94 -4.00
CA CYS A 62 5.04 22.93 -3.93
C CYS A 62 5.44 21.77 -3.00
N ASP A 63 4.46 21.01 -2.54
CA ASP A 63 4.68 19.70 -1.91
C ASP A 63 4.02 18.59 -2.74
N THR A 64 4.55 17.38 -2.68
CA THR A 64 3.86 16.17 -3.16
C THR A 64 3.61 15.25 -1.98
N PHE A 65 2.50 14.53 -2.03
CA PHE A 65 2.07 13.62 -0.98
C PHE A 65 1.54 12.32 -1.56
N TYR A 66 1.58 11.28 -0.73
CA TYR A 66 0.52 10.29 -0.76
C TYR A 66 0.01 10.00 0.64
N VAL A 67 -1.27 9.66 0.73
CA VAL A 67 -1.88 9.14 1.96
C VAL A 67 -2.36 7.72 1.74
N LEU A 68 -2.05 6.84 2.69
CA LEU A 68 -2.52 5.46 2.74
C LEU A 68 -3.61 5.32 3.80
N SER A 69 -4.69 4.67 3.41
CA SER A 69 -5.73 4.20 4.33
C SER A 69 -5.88 2.68 4.24
N PRO A 70 -5.82 1.96 5.37
CA PRO A 70 -6.25 0.57 5.46
C PRO A 70 -7.74 0.46 5.11
N VAL A 71 -8.06 -0.45 4.21
CA VAL A 71 -9.43 -0.75 3.76
C VAL A 71 -9.50 -2.27 3.52
N PRO A 72 -10.69 -2.88 3.62
CA PRO A 72 -10.82 -4.30 3.32
C PRO A 72 -10.43 -4.61 1.86
N ASN A 73 -10.10 -5.88 1.62
CA ASN A 73 -9.76 -6.37 0.29
C ASN A 73 -11.04 -6.51 -0.58
N LEU A 74 -10.88 -6.97 -1.82
CA LEU A 74 -12.00 -7.08 -2.77
C LEU A 74 -13.07 -8.11 -2.38
N ASP A 75 -12.82 -9.00 -1.41
CA ASP A 75 -13.84 -9.93 -0.91
C ASP A 75 -14.99 -9.19 -0.20
N ALA A 76 -14.79 -7.94 0.20
CA ALA A 76 -15.82 -7.09 0.81
C ALA A 76 -16.98 -6.70 -0.13
N GLY A 77 -16.82 -6.90 -1.45
CA GLY A 77 -17.87 -6.54 -2.41
C GLY A 77 -18.15 -5.03 -2.52
N ILE A 78 -17.21 -4.18 -2.10
CA ILE A 78 -17.33 -2.72 -2.20
C ILE A 78 -17.26 -2.30 -3.67
N ASP A 79 -18.26 -1.56 -4.13
CA ASP A 79 -18.21 -0.87 -5.43
C ASP A 79 -17.29 0.36 -5.34
N TRP A 80 -16.03 0.15 -5.69
CA TRP A 80 -15.03 1.23 -5.70
C TRP A 80 -15.29 2.30 -6.76
N SER A 81 -16.09 2.03 -7.79
CA SER A 81 -16.45 3.05 -8.79
C SER A 81 -17.34 4.15 -8.18
N ALA A 82 -18.20 3.77 -7.22
CA ALA A 82 -19.03 4.69 -6.46
C ALA A 82 -18.36 5.17 -5.16
N ALA A 83 -17.61 4.31 -4.48
CA ALA A 83 -17.08 4.59 -3.14
C ALA A 83 -15.78 5.42 -3.13
N ALA A 84 -14.95 5.36 -4.19
CA ALA A 84 -13.59 5.91 -4.15
C ALA A 84 -13.53 7.43 -3.93
N GLU A 85 -14.29 8.21 -4.69
CA GLU A 85 -14.26 9.68 -4.58
C GLU A 85 -14.91 10.19 -3.28
N PRO A 86 -16.08 9.70 -2.83
CA PRO A 86 -16.61 10.04 -1.51
C PRO A 86 -15.63 9.70 -0.38
N TYR A 87 -14.95 8.55 -0.45
CA TYR A 87 -13.95 8.15 0.52
C TYR A 87 -12.73 9.09 0.51
N ARG A 88 -12.23 9.44 -0.69
CA ARG A 88 -11.16 10.44 -0.86
C ARG A 88 -11.52 11.77 -0.20
N ARG A 89 -12.73 12.29 -0.47
CA ARG A 89 -13.20 13.57 0.10
C ARG A 89 -13.25 13.56 1.62
N ARG A 90 -13.63 12.43 2.22
CA ARG A 90 -13.61 12.29 3.69
C ARG A 90 -12.18 12.30 4.24
N ILE A 91 -11.22 11.68 3.54
CA ILE A 91 -9.80 11.76 3.89
C ILE A 91 -9.29 13.20 3.74
N GLU A 92 -9.59 13.86 2.63
CA GLU A 92 -9.23 15.26 2.37
C GLU A 92 -9.73 16.19 3.48
N ALA A 93 -11.03 16.12 3.82
CA ALA A 93 -11.61 16.92 4.88
C ALA A 93 -10.95 16.63 6.24
N HIS A 94 -10.61 15.37 6.52
CA HIS A 94 -9.92 15.01 7.76
C HIS A 94 -8.48 15.57 7.81
N LEU A 95 -7.73 15.45 6.71
CA LEU A 95 -6.39 16.02 6.59
C LEU A 95 -6.43 17.55 6.72
N GLU A 96 -7.40 18.20 6.09
CA GLU A 96 -7.57 19.65 6.15
C GLU A 96 -7.85 20.14 7.56
N ALA A 97 -8.76 19.47 8.26
CA ALA A 97 -9.13 19.82 9.63
C ALA A 97 -8.02 19.61 10.67
N THR A 98 -6.91 18.94 10.29
CA THR A 98 -5.87 18.52 11.23
C THR A 98 -4.47 19.00 10.84
N LEU A 99 -3.92 18.52 9.73
CA LEU A 99 -2.50 18.69 9.37
C LEU A 99 -2.29 19.65 8.20
N LEU A 100 -3.26 19.75 7.29
CA LEU A 100 -3.14 20.42 6.00
C LEU A 100 -4.18 21.52 5.83
N PRO A 101 -4.17 22.59 6.65
CA PRO A 101 -5.21 23.63 6.60
C PRO A 101 -5.37 24.24 5.20
N GLY A 102 -6.62 24.33 4.74
CA GLY A 102 -7.00 24.81 3.40
C GLY A 102 -6.65 23.87 2.24
N LEU A 103 -6.47 22.57 2.51
CA LEU A 103 -6.07 21.57 1.50
C LEU A 103 -6.95 21.63 0.25
N ASP A 104 -8.26 21.72 0.40
CA ASP A 104 -9.24 21.74 -0.71
C ASP A 104 -8.89 22.75 -1.83
N ARG A 105 -8.33 23.91 -1.47
CA ARG A 105 -7.96 25.00 -2.39
C ARG A 105 -6.59 24.83 -3.02
N HIS A 106 -5.74 24.01 -2.43
CA HIS A 106 -4.32 23.92 -2.76
C HIS A 106 -3.95 22.65 -3.53
N VAL A 107 -4.84 21.67 -3.64
CA VAL A 107 -4.62 20.46 -4.44
C VAL A 107 -4.58 20.82 -5.94
N VAL A 108 -3.42 20.64 -6.57
CA VAL A 108 -3.21 20.90 -8.02
C VAL A 108 -3.27 19.65 -8.89
N THR A 109 -3.06 18.48 -8.29
CA THR A 109 -3.18 17.19 -8.97
C THR A 109 -3.63 16.14 -7.98
N SER A 110 -4.39 15.17 -8.47
CA SER A 110 -5.00 14.12 -7.65
C SER A 110 -5.03 12.82 -8.45
N ARG A 111 -4.60 11.73 -7.83
CA ARG A 111 -4.67 10.39 -8.39
C ARG A 111 -4.97 9.38 -7.30
N LEU A 112 -5.93 8.50 -7.58
CA LEU A 112 -6.32 7.42 -6.68
C LEU A 112 -5.73 6.09 -7.12
N MET A 113 -5.54 5.22 -6.13
CA MET A 113 -5.31 3.80 -6.32
C MET A 113 -6.11 3.02 -5.27
N THR A 114 -7.02 2.19 -5.74
CA THR A 114 -7.95 1.39 -4.94
C THR A 114 -7.53 -0.09 -4.95
N PRO A 115 -8.13 -0.96 -4.12
CA PRO A 115 -7.95 -2.41 -4.22
C PRO A 115 -8.14 -2.98 -5.64
N VAL A 116 -8.99 -2.35 -6.46
CA VAL A 116 -9.19 -2.74 -7.88
C VAL A 116 -7.91 -2.52 -8.69
N ASP A 117 -7.24 -1.37 -8.52
CA ASP A 117 -5.98 -1.09 -9.19
C ASP A 117 -4.87 -2.07 -8.79
N PHE A 118 -4.81 -2.47 -7.51
CA PHE A 118 -3.84 -3.48 -7.06
C PHE A 118 -4.09 -4.83 -7.77
N ARG A 119 -5.35 -5.24 -7.94
CA ARG A 119 -5.70 -6.44 -8.70
C ARG A 119 -5.31 -6.30 -10.16
N ASP A 120 -5.70 -5.22 -10.82
CA ASP A 120 -5.63 -5.11 -12.28
C ASP A 120 -4.23 -4.74 -12.77
N ARG A 121 -3.50 -3.89 -12.04
CA ARG A 121 -2.18 -3.39 -12.45
C ARG A 121 -1.02 -4.18 -11.87
N LEU A 122 -1.19 -4.71 -10.66
CA LEU A 122 -0.13 -5.41 -9.93
C LEU A 122 -0.41 -6.90 -9.79
N LEU A 123 -1.48 -7.41 -10.42
CA LEU A 123 -1.91 -8.81 -10.36
C LEU A 123 -2.03 -9.33 -8.92
N SER A 124 -2.36 -8.43 -7.99
CA SER A 124 -2.46 -8.77 -6.57
C SER A 124 -3.79 -9.46 -6.29
N VAL A 125 -3.71 -10.72 -5.87
CA VAL A 125 -4.88 -11.52 -5.49
C VAL A 125 -5.73 -10.75 -4.49
N LYS A 126 -7.04 -10.65 -4.78
CA LYS A 126 -8.03 -9.89 -3.99
C LYS A 126 -7.73 -8.40 -3.80
N GLY A 127 -6.81 -7.82 -4.57
CA GLY A 127 -6.38 -6.43 -4.39
C GLY A 127 -5.56 -6.20 -3.12
N ALA A 128 -4.95 -7.25 -2.57
CA ALA A 128 -4.15 -7.17 -1.35
C ALA A 128 -2.78 -6.54 -1.62
N ALA A 129 -2.59 -5.30 -1.17
CA ALA A 129 -1.37 -4.53 -1.43
C ALA A 129 -0.07 -5.13 -0.86
N PHE A 130 -0.18 -5.98 0.16
CA PHE A 130 0.97 -6.64 0.81
C PHE A 130 0.94 -8.18 0.65
N GLY A 131 0.09 -8.71 -0.22
CA GLY A 131 -0.08 -10.14 -0.41
C GLY A 131 -0.76 -10.82 0.77
N MET A 132 -0.23 -11.98 1.19
CA MET A 132 -0.78 -12.79 2.28
C MET A 132 -0.84 -12.03 3.61
N GLU A 133 -1.87 -12.33 4.40
CA GLU A 133 -2.08 -11.75 5.72
C GLU A 133 -0.95 -12.20 6.66
N PRO A 134 -0.46 -11.34 7.57
CA PRO A 134 0.62 -11.70 8.48
C PRO A 134 0.15 -12.56 9.66
N VAL A 135 -0.67 -13.59 9.41
CA VAL A 135 -1.00 -14.62 10.41
C VAL A 135 0.11 -15.67 10.47
N ILE A 136 0.30 -16.32 11.63
CA ILE A 136 1.43 -17.23 11.89
C ILE A 136 1.62 -18.27 10.77
N THR A 137 0.52 -18.86 10.29
CA THR A 137 0.51 -19.89 9.24
C THR A 137 0.83 -19.37 7.83
N GLN A 138 0.97 -18.06 7.64
CA GLN A 138 1.28 -17.39 6.37
C GLN A 138 2.58 -16.57 6.44
N LEU A 139 3.35 -16.71 7.52
CA LEU A 139 4.61 -16.00 7.73
C LEU A 139 5.84 -16.87 7.43
N ALA A 140 6.90 -16.19 7.01
CA ALA A 140 8.27 -16.70 6.90
C ALA A 140 8.37 -18.11 6.27
N TRP A 141 8.57 -19.14 7.09
CA TRP A 141 8.77 -20.52 6.65
C TRP A 141 7.54 -21.11 5.95
N PHE A 142 6.33 -20.72 6.35
CA PHE A 142 5.08 -21.24 5.81
C PHE A 142 4.63 -20.57 4.51
N ARG A 143 5.42 -19.62 3.99
CA ARG A 143 5.19 -19.06 2.66
C ARG A 143 5.62 -20.08 1.59
N PRO A 144 5.08 -20.00 0.37
CA PRO A 144 5.63 -20.76 -0.76
C PRO A 144 7.14 -20.52 -0.89
N HIS A 145 7.90 -21.59 -1.06
CA HIS A 145 9.35 -21.52 -1.22
C HIS A 145 9.73 -21.15 -2.66
N ASN A 146 10.97 -20.70 -2.85
CA ASN A 146 11.46 -20.19 -4.12
C ASN A 146 11.60 -21.27 -5.21
N LYS A 147 11.65 -22.56 -4.85
CA LYS A 147 11.60 -23.68 -5.79
C LYS A 147 10.26 -24.40 -5.59
N SER A 148 9.54 -24.65 -6.68
CA SER A 148 8.29 -25.40 -6.63
C SER A 148 8.54 -26.84 -6.17
N GLU A 149 7.69 -27.35 -5.28
CA GLU A 149 7.70 -28.74 -4.82
C GLU A 149 6.97 -29.67 -5.81
N GLU A 150 6.12 -29.12 -6.69
CA GLU A 150 5.24 -29.87 -7.57
C GLU A 150 5.69 -29.86 -9.04
N VAL A 151 6.31 -28.76 -9.50
CA VAL A 151 6.68 -28.57 -10.90
C VAL A 151 8.18 -28.40 -11.03
N GLU A 152 8.81 -29.31 -11.77
CA GLU A 152 10.23 -29.23 -12.05
C GLU A 152 10.58 -27.96 -12.83
N ASN A 153 11.69 -27.31 -12.48
CA ASN A 153 12.17 -26.07 -13.08
C ASN A 153 11.21 -24.86 -12.97
N LEU A 154 10.23 -24.91 -12.08
CA LEU A 154 9.42 -23.75 -11.70
C LEU A 154 9.98 -23.08 -10.43
N PHE A 155 10.24 -21.78 -10.53
CA PHE A 155 10.78 -20.96 -9.45
C PHE A 155 9.86 -19.77 -9.15
N LEU A 156 9.73 -19.44 -7.88
CA LEU A 156 8.88 -18.37 -7.38
C LEU A 156 9.74 -17.25 -6.77
N VAL A 157 9.34 -16.00 -6.96
CA VAL A 157 10.02 -14.82 -6.41
C VAL A 157 9.03 -13.69 -6.18
N GLY A 158 9.25 -12.92 -5.11
CA GLY A 158 8.50 -11.70 -4.85
C GLY A 158 7.85 -11.68 -3.47
N ALA A 159 6.92 -10.74 -3.27
CA ALA A 159 6.33 -10.44 -1.97
C ALA A 159 5.41 -11.55 -1.41
N GLY A 160 4.95 -12.47 -2.26
CA GLY A 160 4.18 -13.64 -1.87
C GLY A 160 5.05 -14.85 -1.51
N THR A 161 6.32 -14.86 -1.92
CA THR A 161 7.24 -15.97 -1.73
C THR A 161 8.10 -15.74 -0.50
N HIS A 162 8.70 -16.80 0.04
CA HIS A 162 9.75 -16.69 1.03
C HIS A 162 10.84 -15.68 0.57
N PRO A 163 11.37 -14.82 1.47
CA PRO A 163 11.07 -14.72 2.91
C PRO A 163 9.83 -13.89 3.27
N GLY A 164 9.29 -13.10 2.34
CA GLY A 164 8.05 -12.36 2.55
C GLY A 164 7.97 -11.01 1.84
N ALA A 165 7.00 -10.19 2.27
CA ALA A 165 6.70 -8.90 1.67
C ALA A 165 7.67 -7.78 2.08
N GLY A 166 7.55 -6.63 1.42
CA GLY A 166 8.40 -5.46 1.61
C GLY A 166 9.68 -5.51 0.76
N LEU A 167 10.26 -4.34 0.47
CA LEU A 167 11.44 -4.22 -0.40
C LEU A 167 12.59 -5.17 0.04
N PRO A 168 13.00 -5.23 1.32
CA PRO A 168 14.05 -6.16 1.73
C PRO A 168 13.68 -7.63 1.50
N GLY A 169 12.42 -8.01 1.76
CA GLY A 169 11.92 -9.37 1.57
C GLY A 169 11.93 -9.80 0.11
N VAL A 170 11.41 -8.93 -0.78
CA VAL A 170 11.40 -9.18 -2.22
C VAL A 170 12.80 -9.30 -2.80
N VAL A 171 13.72 -8.38 -2.44
CA VAL A 171 15.11 -8.43 -2.91
C VAL A 171 15.82 -9.68 -2.38
N SER A 172 15.57 -10.06 -1.13
CA SER A 172 16.12 -11.29 -0.57
C SER A 172 15.57 -12.54 -1.28
N SER A 173 14.29 -12.54 -1.64
CA SER A 173 13.66 -13.60 -2.44
C SER A 173 14.39 -13.76 -3.79
N ALA A 174 14.70 -12.65 -4.47
CA ALA A 174 15.45 -12.68 -5.72
C ALA A 174 16.88 -13.23 -5.52
N LYS A 175 17.56 -12.81 -4.45
CA LYS A 175 18.91 -13.33 -4.10
C LYS A 175 18.93 -14.83 -3.80
N ILE A 176 17.83 -15.40 -3.31
CA ILE A 176 17.74 -16.86 -3.10
C ILE A 176 17.75 -17.59 -4.45
N LEU A 177 17.18 -17.01 -5.51
CA LEU A 177 17.17 -17.62 -6.84
C LEU A 177 18.58 -17.91 -7.36
N ASP A 178 19.57 -17.06 -7.07
CA ASP A 178 20.97 -17.28 -7.46
C ASP A 178 21.55 -18.60 -6.93
N LYS A 179 20.94 -19.18 -5.88
CA LYS A 179 21.39 -20.44 -5.27
C LYS A 179 20.58 -21.65 -5.72
N VAL A 180 19.32 -21.46 -6.11
CA VAL A 180 18.38 -22.57 -6.37
C VAL A 180 18.06 -22.77 -7.85
N VAL A 181 18.22 -21.72 -8.66
CA VAL A 181 18.06 -21.82 -10.11
C VAL A 181 19.35 -22.42 -10.68
N PRO A 182 19.28 -23.56 -11.38
CA PRO A 182 20.43 -24.16 -12.02
C PRO A 182 20.99 -23.22 -13.10
N HIS A 183 22.31 -23.26 -13.31
CA HIS A 183 22.94 -22.48 -14.36
C HIS A 183 22.36 -22.86 -15.73
N ALA A 184 22.14 -21.91 -16.62
CA ALA A 184 21.47 -22.16 -17.91
C ALA A 184 22.16 -23.29 -18.72
N SER A 185 23.48 -23.42 -18.62
CA SER A 185 24.25 -24.48 -19.30
C SER A 185 24.00 -25.90 -18.81
N THR A 186 23.33 -26.08 -17.66
CA THR A 186 23.03 -27.40 -17.10
C THR A 186 21.60 -27.88 -17.43
N VAL A 187 20.84 -27.08 -18.19
CA VAL A 187 19.41 -27.32 -18.49
C VAL A 187 19.16 -27.50 -20.01
N VAL A 188 20.21 -27.38 -20.84
CA VAL A 188 20.16 -27.58 -22.30
C VAL A 188 20.62 -28.99 -22.67
#